data_AF-A8XNY8-F1
#
_entry.id   AF-A8XNY8-F1
#
_cell.length_a   1.000
_cell.length_b   1.000
_cell.length_c   1.000
_cell.angle_alpha   90.00
_cell.angle_beta   90.00
_cell.angle_gamma   90.00
#
_symmetry.space_group_name_H-M   'P 1'
#
loop_
_entity.id
_entity.type
_entity.pdbx_description
1 polymer ?
#
loop_
_entity_poly.entity_id
_entity_poly.type
_entity_poly.pdbx_seq_one_letter_code
_entity_poly.pdbx_strand_id
1 'polypeptide(L)'
;MGADDGPISAEQVDIRLQPLNKSGAHADGAEGADEEIGDQIQLRVYKQRWIVLLTVALLNNTNTMSWIGYAPSGNYVNSFYGESSAAWLSMIYMLCTIPVGLFAMWAGREWGLRTAILIAGWTNGIGAVIRVISSLDFVPEDLRFPICMTGQGIAAIAYPFIMFLPTKVAGSWFPDTQRAIATTIGVMSNPLGVLMANLISPAIVKSPDHVIWLNIFTCVPSLAAMLIATPKIPPTFSASKPQMDFVSGMKSCFSSKQYIILLIVMGGGIGMFNCLYTVMLELLCPSGYSNFFSGVCAALMIVGGVFGAAASGFFVDRTKLYEETLKIALGAAVIFGLIFLQLTLHQGLSVFLAITCLFFGVLGLATYPIGLELASECTFPVSEATSTGLIVLSGQIQSVIYVFIMKNFARPLQPDRMHIQVCQLTPDDTVNTPKDNTMSIMIFSLLATLLVLALVVLFKPVYKRLEAERGNRATADKAKELSNQNKDRITLQAESAVQPLQEK
;
A
#
# COMPACT_ATOMS: atom_id res chain seq x y z
N MET A 1 57.40 1.70 13.29
CA MET A 1 57.70 1.95 11.87
C MET A 1 56.37 2.08 11.15
N GLY A 2 56.20 3.16 10.41
CA GLY A 2 54.92 3.78 10.07
C GLY A 2 54.05 3.02 9.09
N ALA A 3 52.77 3.40 9.15
CA ALA A 3 51.78 3.25 8.11
C ALA A 3 52.20 3.99 6.84
N ASP A 4 51.80 3.46 5.68
CA ASP A 4 51.49 4.29 4.52
C ASP A 4 50.32 3.67 3.76
N ASP A 5 49.33 4.53 3.53
CA ASP A 5 48.04 4.27 2.89
C ASP A 5 48.17 4.30 1.37
N GLY A 6 47.45 3.39 0.68
CA GLY A 6 47.24 3.46 -0.76
C GLY A 6 45.84 2.91 -1.12
N PRO A 7 45.03 3.61 -1.93
CA PRO A 7 43.61 3.28 -2.09
C PRO A 7 43.43 2.05 -2.98
N ILE A 8 42.59 1.12 -2.53
CA ILE A 8 42.18 -0.07 -3.28
C ILE A 8 41.25 0.37 -4.42
N SER A 9 41.76 0.24 -5.64
CA SER A 9 41.07 0.46 -6.92
C SER A 9 39.79 -0.38 -7.02
N ALA A 10 38.72 0.26 -7.48
CA ALA A 10 37.43 -0.34 -7.78
C ALA A 10 37.47 -1.03 -9.15
N GLU A 11 37.96 -2.26 -9.22
CA GLU A 11 37.84 -3.05 -10.45
C GLU A 11 37.92 -4.54 -10.16
N GLN A 12 36.77 -5.17 -9.86
CA GLN A 12 36.56 -6.62 -10.00
C GLN A 12 35.09 -6.99 -9.75
N VAL A 13 34.24 -6.75 -10.75
CA VAL A 13 33.05 -7.58 -10.98
C VAL A 13 33.00 -7.85 -12.48
N ASP A 14 33.81 -8.82 -12.90
CA ASP A 14 33.98 -9.23 -14.29
C ASP A 14 32.75 -10.08 -14.71
N ILE A 15 31.70 -9.43 -15.21
CA ILE A 15 30.53 -10.10 -15.79
C ILE A 15 30.81 -10.34 -17.27
N ARG A 16 31.36 -11.51 -17.62
CA ARG A 16 31.44 -11.97 -19.01
C ARG A 16 30.03 -12.19 -19.58
N LEU A 17 29.58 -11.28 -20.44
CA LEU A 17 28.40 -11.46 -21.28
C LEU A 17 28.85 -12.08 -22.63
N GLN A 18 28.30 -13.23 -22.99
CA GLN A 18 28.53 -13.85 -24.30
C GLN A 18 27.51 -13.32 -25.32
N PRO A 19 27.95 -12.79 -26.48
CA PRO A 19 27.06 -12.54 -27.60
C PRO A 19 26.71 -13.87 -28.31
N LEU A 20 25.43 -14.06 -28.62
CA LEU A 20 24.95 -15.21 -29.38
C LEU A 20 25.32 -15.02 -30.85
N ASN A 21 26.28 -15.82 -31.31
CA ASN A 21 26.77 -15.85 -32.68
C ASN A 21 25.63 -16.21 -33.66
N LYS A 22 25.28 -15.31 -34.60
CA LYS A 22 24.37 -15.64 -35.70
C LYS A 22 25.10 -16.55 -36.68
N SER A 23 24.64 -17.78 -36.81
CA SER A 23 25.10 -18.73 -37.82
C SER A 23 24.70 -18.24 -39.23
N GLY A 24 25.71 -17.84 -40.00
CA GLY A 24 25.91 -18.19 -41.42
C GLY A 24 24.80 -17.92 -42.44
N ALA A 25 24.92 -16.81 -43.16
CA ALA A 25 24.72 -16.77 -44.61
C ALA A 25 25.51 -15.58 -45.18
N HIS A 26 26.64 -15.87 -45.84
CA HIS A 26 27.40 -14.91 -46.65
C HIS A 26 26.65 -14.62 -47.96
N ALA A 27 26.48 -13.34 -48.31
CA ALA A 27 26.58 -12.83 -49.67
C ALA A 27 26.65 -11.29 -49.66
N ASP A 28 27.84 -10.80 -50.01
CA ASP A 28 28.22 -9.59 -50.75
C ASP A 28 27.63 -8.19 -50.43
N GLY A 29 28.56 -7.30 -50.05
CA GLY A 29 28.79 -6.02 -50.72
C GLY A 29 27.94 -4.81 -50.30
N ALA A 30 28.54 -3.91 -49.50
CA ALA A 30 28.53 -2.45 -49.71
C ALA A 30 29.16 -1.73 -48.49
N GLU A 31 30.15 -0.88 -48.76
CA GLU A 31 30.63 0.17 -47.86
C GLU A 31 29.53 1.23 -47.64
N GLY A 32 29.34 1.67 -46.40
CA GLY A 32 28.52 2.85 -46.12
C GLY A 32 28.03 3.00 -44.68
N ALA A 33 28.52 4.07 -44.04
CA ALA A 33 28.00 4.76 -42.85
C ALA A 33 27.95 3.99 -41.52
N ASP A 34 28.86 4.38 -40.62
CA ASP A 34 28.75 4.20 -39.18
C ASP A 34 27.47 4.90 -38.66
N GLU A 35 26.36 4.17 -38.58
CA GLU A 35 25.31 4.48 -37.61
C GLU A 35 25.70 3.83 -36.27
N GLU A 36 25.92 4.65 -35.25
CA GLU A 36 25.94 4.22 -33.84
C GLU A 36 24.61 3.55 -33.50
N ILE A 37 24.49 2.25 -33.77
CA ILE A 37 23.43 1.42 -33.20
C ILE A 37 23.81 1.25 -31.73
N GLY A 38 23.32 2.18 -30.91
CA GLY A 38 23.36 2.07 -29.46
C GLY A 38 22.88 0.67 -29.05
N ASP A 39 23.75 -0.04 -28.34
CA ASP A 39 23.61 -1.43 -27.93
C ASP A 39 22.24 -1.62 -27.25
N GLN A 40 21.24 -2.07 -28.00
CA GLN A 40 19.90 -2.27 -27.45
C GLN A 40 19.97 -3.47 -26.52
N ILE A 41 20.03 -3.21 -25.21
CA ILE A 41 19.88 -4.21 -24.16
C ILE A 41 18.49 -4.85 -24.32
N GLN A 42 18.40 -5.91 -25.10
CA GLN A 42 17.19 -6.70 -25.23
C GLN A 42 17.04 -7.56 -23.98
N LEU A 43 16.31 -7.05 -22.98
CA LEU A 43 15.91 -7.80 -21.80
C LEU A 43 15.06 -9.00 -22.24
N ARG A 44 15.61 -10.21 -22.14
CA ARG A 44 14.88 -11.43 -22.46
C ARG A 44 13.76 -11.65 -21.44
N VAL A 45 12.53 -11.62 -21.92
CA VAL A 45 11.34 -11.73 -21.08
C VAL A 45 11.03 -13.20 -20.78
N TYR A 46 11.17 -13.61 -19.52
CA TYR A 46 10.88 -14.99 -19.08
C TYR A 46 9.41 -15.16 -18.67
N LYS A 47 8.81 -16.32 -18.98
CA LYS A 47 7.44 -16.68 -18.53
C LYS A 47 7.31 -16.75 -17.00
N GLN A 48 8.42 -16.97 -16.29
CA GLN A 48 8.51 -17.02 -14.82
C GLN A 48 8.08 -15.70 -14.12
N ARG A 49 8.09 -14.56 -14.83
CA ARG A 49 7.65 -13.27 -14.25
C ARG A 49 6.21 -13.27 -13.74
N TRP A 50 5.33 -14.02 -14.40
CA TRP A 50 3.92 -14.13 -13.99
C TRP A 50 3.76 -15.01 -12.76
N ILE A 51 4.64 -16.00 -12.58
CA ILE A 51 4.69 -16.81 -11.36
C ILE A 51 5.14 -15.94 -10.18
N VAL A 52 6.18 -15.12 -10.37
CA VAL A 52 6.65 -14.17 -9.34
C VAL A 52 5.55 -13.17 -8.96
N LEU A 53 4.85 -12.61 -9.96
CA LEU A 53 3.72 -11.72 -9.71
C LEU A 53 2.60 -12.43 -8.94
N LEU A 54 2.25 -13.66 -9.32
CA LEU A 54 1.25 -14.46 -8.65
C LEU A 54 1.64 -14.76 -7.19
N THR A 55 2.91 -15.08 -6.92
CA THR A 55 3.40 -15.28 -5.55
C THR A 55 3.22 -14.02 -4.71
N VAL A 56 3.59 -12.86 -5.26
CA VAL A 56 3.48 -11.58 -4.57
C VAL A 56 2.01 -11.23 -4.32
N ALA A 57 1.14 -11.48 -5.30
CA ALA A 57 -0.30 -11.32 -5.17
C ALA A 57 -0.88 -12.22 -4.06
N LEU A 58 -0.50 -13.51 -4.04
CA LEU A 58 -0.92 -14.46 -3.02
C LEU A 58 -0.41 -14.09 -1.62
N LEU A 59 0.86 -13.67 -1.48
CA LEU A 59 1.39 -13.17 -0.22
C LEU A 59 0.61 -11.95 0.28
N ASN A 60 0.31 -11.00 -0.61
CA ASN A 60 -0.45 -9.81 -0.27
C ASN A 60 -1.87 -10.14 0.18
N ASN A 61 -2.54 -11.00 -0.57
CA ASN A 61 -3.90 -11.43 -0.25
C ASN A 61 -3.96 -12.17 1.10
N THR A 62 -3.10 -13.16 1.29
CA THR A 62 -3.11 -14.02 2.49
C THR A 62 -2.72 -13.29 3.77
N ASN A 63 -1.73 -12.40 3.69
CA ASN A 63 -1.34 -11.58 4.82
C ASN A 63 -2.42 -10.55 5.19
N THR A 64 -3.08 -9.96 4.19
CA THR A 64 -4.20 -9.04 4.43
C THR A 64 -5.42 -9.78 5.01
N MET A 65 -5.68 -11.01 4.54
CA MET A 65 -6.73 -11.86 5.08
C MET A 65 -6.44 -12.26 6.54
N SER A 66 -5.16 -12.45 6.87
CA SER A 66 -4.72 -12.73 8.25
C SER A 66 -4.91 -11.54 9.19
N TRP A 67 -4.71 -10.32 8.70
CA TRP A 67 -4.91 -9.10 9.47
C TRP A 67 -6.38 -8.86 9.86
N ILE A 68 -7.30 -8.92 8.88
CA ILE A 68 -8.73 -8.59 9.07
C ILE A 68 -9.59 -9.81 9.41
N GLY A 69 -9.10 -11.03 9.15
CA GLY A 69 -9.91 -12.25 9.21
C GLY A 69 -10.72 -12.45 10.48
N TYR A 70 -10.25 -11.99 11.64
CA TYR A 70 -10.97 -12.16 12.91
C TYR A 70 -12.05 -11.10 13.19
N ALA A 71 -11.95 -9.91 12.61
CA ALA A 71 -12.86 -8.80 12.93
C ALA A 71 -14.35 -9.05 12.57
N PRO A 72 -14.69 -9.64 11.39
CA PRO A 72 -16.08 -9.89 11.00
C PRO A 72 -16.83 -10.88 11.90
N SER A 73 -16.10 -11.79 12.54
CA SER A 73 -16.61 -12.82 13.45
C SER A 73 -16.10 -12.60 14.87
N GLY A 74 -15.92 -11.33 15.26
CA GLY A 74 -15.27 -10.95 16.52
C GLY A 74 -15.93 -11.53 17.77
N ASN A 75 -17.25 -11.68 17.81
CA ASN A 75 -17.97 -12.29 18.95
C ASN A 75 -17.58 -13.75 19.20
N TYR A 76 -17.51 -14.56 18.13
CA TYR A 76 -17.05 -15.96 18.22
C TYR A 76 -15.56 -16.04 18.57
N VAL A 77 -14.74 -15.17 17.99
CA VAL A 77 -13.30 -15.11 18.27
C VAL A 77 -13.04 -14.71 19.72
N ASN A 78 -13.77 -13.72 20.24
CA ASN A 78 -13.72 -13.30 21.63
C ASN A 78 -14.14 -14.42 22.57
N SER A 79 -15.17 -15.19 22.24
CA SER A 79 -15.55 -16.34 23.05
C SER A 79 -14.50 -17.46 23.04
N PHE A 80 -13.71 -17.60 21.96
CA PHE A 80 -12.70 -18.66 21.84
C PHE A 80 -11.34 -18.29 22.46
N TYR A 81 -10.92 -17.03 22.33
CA TYR A 81 -9.61 -16.54 22.79
C TYR A 81 -9.68 -15.60 24.01
N GLY A 82 -10.87 -15.18 24.43
CA GLY A 82 -11.07 -14.25 25.54
C GLY A 82 -11.44 -12.83 25.12
N GLU A 83 -11.72 -11.99 26.12
CA GLU A 83 -12.30 -10.65 25.95
C GLU A 83 -11.46 -9.76 25.02
N SER A 84 -12.14 -9.10 24.08
CA SER A 84 -11.53 -8.15 23.13
C SER A 84 -10.40 -8.72 22.25
N SER A 85 -10.23 -10.04 22.20
CA SER A 85 -9.14 -10.69 21.47
C SER A 85 -9.14 -10.38 19.97
N ALA A 86 -10.32 -10.34 19.32
CA ALA A 86 -10.42 -10.04 17.89
C ALA A 86 -9.80 -8.68 17.53
N ALA A 87 -10.09 -7.65 18.34
CA ALA A 87 -9.55 -6.32 18.10
C ALA A 87 -8.05 -6.24 18.40
N TRP A 88 -7.56 -6.90 19.44
CA TRP A 88 -6.12 -6.97 19.73
C TRP A 88 -5.36 -7.68 18.60
N LEU A 89 -5.92 -8.76 18.03
CA LEU A 89 -5.35 -9.49 16.90
C LEU A 89 -5.31 -8.66 15.60
N SER A 90 -6.20 -7.70 15.41
CA SER A 90 -6.08 -6.73 14.30
C SER A 90 -5.17 -5.55 14.64
N MET A 91 -5.12 -5.11 15.90
CA MET A 91 -4.30 -3.98 16.33
C MET A 91 -2.81 -4.31 16.35
N ILE A 92 -2.42 -5.56 16.65
CA ILE A 92 -1.01 -5.98 16.61
C ILE A 92 -0.40 -5.80 15.22
N TYR A 93 -1.18 -5.99 14.15
CA TYR A 93 -0.73 -5.73 12.78
C TYR A 93 -0.37 -4.26 12.56
N MET A 94 -1.19 -3.34 13.09
CA MET A 94 -0.95 -1.90 13.03
C MET A 94 0.30 -1.53 13.85
N LEU A 95 0.41 -2.06 15.08
CA LEU A 95 1.51 -1.79 15.99
C LEU A 95 2.85 -2.30 15.46
N CYS A 96 2.91 -3.54 14.93
CA CYS A 96 4.13 -4.10 14.35
C CYS A 96 4.53 -3.40 13.05
N THR A 97 3.56 -2.95 12.25
CA THR A 97 3.83 -2.24 10.99
C THR A 97 4.58 -0.93 11.21
N ILE A 98 4.41 -0.26 12.35
CA ILE A 98 5.07 1.03 12.63
C ILE A 98 6.61 0.91 12.65
N PRO A 99 7.23 0.12 13.56
CA PRO A 99 8.68 -0.04 13.59
C PRO A 99 9.19 -0.85 12.39
N VAL A 100 8.49 -1.92 12.00
CA VAL A 100 8.92 -2.78 10.89
C VAL A 100 8.81 -2.04 9.56
N GLY A 101 7.87 -1.12 9.38
CA GLY A 101 7.74 -0.35 8.15
C GLY A 101 8.86 0.65 7.93
N LEU A 102 9.33 1.33 8.99
CA LEU A 102 10.55 2.16 8.90
C LEU A 102 11.75 1.30 8.48
N PHE A 103 11.90 0.14 9.11
CA PHE A 103 12.95 -0.81 8.77
C PHE A 103 12.80 -1.37 7.35
N ALA A 104 11.61 -1.74 6.91
CA ALA A 104 11.33 -2.30 5.59
C ALA A 104 11.57 -1.28 4.47
N MET A 105 11.30 0.01 4.70
CA MET A 105 11.64 1.07 3.75
C MET A 105 13.15 1.18 3.55
N TRP A 106 13.93 1.14 4.65
CA TRP A 106 15.39 1.12 4.59
C TRP A 106 15.94 -0.18 3.96
N ALA A 107 15.52 -1.34 4.47
CA ALA A 107 15.93 -2.66 3.99
C ALA A 107 15.55 -2.88 2.52
N GLY A 108 14.42 -2.32 2.08
CA GLY A 108 13.98 -2.39 0.69
C GLY A 108 14.91 -1.67 -0.29
N ARG A 109 15.76 -0.75 0.17
CA ARG A 109 16.82 -0.11 -0.62
C ARG A 109 18.07 -0.98 -0.68
N GLU A 110 18.53 -1.48 0.47
CA GLU A 110 19.81 -2.17 0.61
C GLU A 110 19.75 -3.66 0.23
N TRP A 111 18.69 -4.37 0.61
CA TRP A 111 18.67 -5.84 0.59
C TRP A 111 18.06 -6.46 -0.66
N GLY A 112 17.64 -5.63 -1.63
CA GLY A 112 17.08 -6.06 -2.90
C GLY A 112 15.71 -6.75 -2.79
N LEU A 113 15.10 -7.04 -3.96
CA LEU A 113 13.74 -7.56 -4.05
C LEU A 113 13.59 -9.00 -3.52
N ARG A 114 14.59 -9.85 -3.75
CA ARG A 114 14.56 -11.27 -3.34
C ARG A 114 14.46 -11.42 -1.82
N THR A 115 15.26 -10.66 -1.07
CA THR A 115 15.29 -10.73 0.40
C THR A 115 13.96 -10.26 0.98
N ALA A 116 13.36 -9.21 0.42
CA ALA A 116 12.04 -8.74 0.83
C ALA A 116 10.93 -9.80 0.62
N ILE A 117 10.93 -10.49 -0.53
CA ILE A 117 9.96 -11.57 -0.81
C ILE A 117 10.15 -12.75 0.15
N LEU A 118 11.40 -13.13 0.45
CA LEU A 118 11.70 -14.23 1.37
C LEU A 118 11.27 -13.89 2.81
N ILE A 119 11.62 -12.69 3.30
CA ILE A 119 11.19 -12.25 4.64
C ILE A 119 9.67 -12.27 4.73
N ALA A 120 8.97 -11.69 3.74
CA ALA A 120 7.53 -11.69 3.68
C ALA A 120 6.92 -13.10 3.66
N GLY A 121 7.44 -13.99 2.83
CA GLY A 121 6.93 -15.36 2.68
C GLY A 121 7.11 -16.20 3.95
N TRP A 122 8.31 -16.17 4.54
CA TRP A 122 8.61 -16.95 5.74
C TRP A 122 7.87 -16.43 6.97
N THR A 123 7.85 -15.13 7.21
CA THR A 123 7.15 -14.55 8.37
C THR A 123 5.64 -14.76 8.27
N ASN A 124 5.04 -14.58 7.09
CA ASN A 124 3.62 -14.87 6.88
C ASN A 124 3.30 -16.38 7.05
N GLY A 125 4.11 -17.26 6.48
CA GLY A 125 3.93 -18.72 6.60
C GLY A 125 4.08 -19.23 8.02
N ILE A 126 5.15 -18.86 8.72
CA ILE A 126 5.40 -19.24 10.12
C ILE A 126 4.29 -18.68 11.02
N GLY A 127 3.93 -17.41 10.85
CA GLY A 127 2.86 -16.78 11.62
C GLY A 127 1.51 -17.49 11.45
N ALA A 128 1.18 -17.90 10.21
CA ALA A 128 -0.04 -18.66 9.93
C ALA A 128 -0.04 -20.07 10.56
N VAL A 129 1.10 -20.76 10.58
CA VAL A 129 1.24 -22.06 11.26
C VAL A 129 1.04 -21.93 12.76
N ILE A 130 1.66 -20.93 13.38
CA ILE A 130 1.52 -20.68 14.83
C ILE A 130 0.07 -20.35 15.18
N ARG A 131 -0.65 -19.62 14.33
CA ARG A 131 -2.09 -19.37 14.50
C ARG A 131 -2.91 -20.66 14.47
N VAL A 132 -2.64 -21.59 13.56
CA VAL A 132 -3.31 -22.90 13.57
C VAL A 132 -2.99 -23.67 14.84
N ILE A 133 -1.72 -23.68 15.29
CA ILE A 133 -1.31 -24.34 16.53
C ILE A 133 -2.08 -23.79 17.73
N SER A 134 -2.30 -22.47 17.79
CA SER A 134 -3.06 -21.83 18.88
C SER A 134 -4.51 -22.31 19.02
N SER A 135 -5.08 -22.88 17.96
CA SER A 135 -6.47 -23.35 17.90
C SER A 135 -6.61 -24.87 18.02
N LEU A 136 -5.53 -25.61 18.27
CA LEU A 136 -5.57 -27.06 18.43
C LEU A 136 -5.99 -27.46 19.85
N ASP A 137 -6.75 -28.55 19.96
CA ASP A 137 -7.36 -29.00 21.22
C ASP A 137 -6.35 -29.31 22.33
N PHE A 138 -5.10 -29.63 21.98
CA PHE A 138 -4.04 -29.89 22.96
C PHE A 138 -3.54 -28.65 23.70
N VAL A 139 -3.86 -27.44 23.22
CA VAL A 139 -3.42 -26.18 23.83
C VAL A 139 -4.42 -25.76 24.93
N PRO A 140 -3.94 -25.56 26.18
CA PRO A 140 -4.76 -25.05 27.26
C PRO A 140 -5.40 -23.70 26.92
N GLU A 141 -6.63 -23.46 27.35
CA GLU A 141 -7.42 -22.27 27.01
C GLU A 141 -6.67 -20.96 27.33
N ASP A 142 -5.99 -20.89 28.48
CA ASP A 142 -5.21 -19.73 28.91
C ASP A 142 -4.04 -19.38 27.97
N LEU A 143 -3.50 -20.36 27.25
CA LEU A 143 -2.35 -20.19 26.35
C LEU A 143 -2.75 -19.95 24.89
N ARG A 144 -4.03 -20.17 24.53
CA ARG A 144 -4.51 -20.02 23.15
C ARG A 144 -4.31 -18.59 22.63
N PHE A 145 -4.70 -17.58 23.41
CA PHE A 145 -4.58 -16.18 23.00
C PHE A 145 -3.14 -15.69 22.87
N PRO A 146 -2.24 -15.89 23.86
CA PRO A 146 -0.83 -15.53 23.72
C PRO A 146 -0.15 -16.20 22.52
N ILE A 147 -0.41 -17.49 22.28
CA ILE A 147 0.15 -18.21 21.12
C ILE A 147 -0.41 -17.62 19.82
N CYS A 148 -1.71 -17.39 19.72
CA CYS A 148 -2.30 -16.75 18.54
C CYS A 148 -1.71 -15.35 18.31
N MET A 149 -1.54 -14.57 19.38
CA MET A 149 -0.97 -13.21 19.33
C MET A 149 0.46 -13.22 18.82
N THR A 150 1.30 -14.17 19.26
CA THR A 150 2.67 -14.31 18.74
C THR A 150 2.68 -14.69 17.25
N GLY A 151 1.81 -15.62 16.82
CA GLY A 151 1.67 -15.96 15.40
C GLY A 151 1.20 -14.77 14.54
N GLN A 152 0.21 -14.03 15.05
CA GLN A 152 -0.32 -12.82 14.42
C GLN A 152 0.76 -11.71 14.33
N GLY A 153 1.56 -11.52 15.38
CA GLY A 153 2.68 -10.57 15.39
C GLY A 153 3.80 -10.95 14.41
N ILE A 154 4.13 -12.25 14.29
CA ILE A 154 5.11 -12.72 13.30
C ILE A 154 4.58 -12.48 11.87
N ALA A 155 3.31 -12.80 11.61
CA ALA A 155 2.71 -12.54 10.30
C ALA A 155 2.65 -11.03 9.99
N ALA A 156 2.42 -10.17 11.00
CA ALA A 156 2.44 -8.72 10.84
C ALA A 156 3.79 -8.16 10.35
N ILE A 157 4.91 -8.82 10.65
CA ILE A 157 6.23 -8.42 10.12
C ILE A 157 6.25 -8.46 8.59
N ALA A 158 5.46 -9.33 7.96
CA ALA A 158 5.38 -9.43 6.51
C ALA A 158 4.71 -8.22 5.86
N TYR A 159 3.76 -7.58 6.54
CA TYR A 159 2.89 -6.55 5.97
C TYR A 159 3.64 -5.38 5.31
N PRO A 160 4.62 -4.74 5.96
CA PRO A 160 5.33 -3.61 5.36
C PRO A 160 6.21 -4.02 4.18
N PHE A 161 6.78 -5.22 4.21
CA PHE A 161 7.56 -5.72 3.07
C PHE A 161 6.65 -5.96 1.88
N ILE A 162 5.49 -6.59 2.08
CA ILE A 162 4.57 -6.97 1.00
C ILE A 162 3.97 -5.75 0.29
N MET A 163 3.68 -4.68 1.02
CA MET A 163 3.01 -3.50 0.46
C MET A 163 3.76 -2.86 -0.72
N PHE A 164 5.10 -2.91 -0.71
CA PHE A 164 5.93 -2.32 -1.77
C PHE A 164 6.42 -3.33 -2.82
N LEU A 165 6.10 -4.62 -2.67
CA LEU A 165 6.52 -5.65 -3.64
C LEU A 165 5.89 -5.47 -5.02
N PRO A 166 4.57 -5.20 -5.16
CA PRO A 166 3.93 -5.10 -6.48
C PRO A 166 4.62 -4.12 -7.43
N THR A 167 4.88 -2.90 -6.95
CA THR A 167 5.48 -1.83 -7.76
C THR A 167 6.93 -2.16 -8.12
N LYS A 168 7.71 -2.70 -7.17
CA LYS A 168 9.10 -3.12 -7.42
C LYS A 168 9.18 -4.28 -8.41
N VAL A 169 8.30 -5.28 -8.29
CA VAL A 169 8.25 -6.45 -9.19
C VAL A 169 7.84 -6.02 -10.59
N ALA A 170 6.80 -5.19 -10.73
CA ALA A 170 6.39 -4.66 -12.02
C ALA A 170 7.51 -3.83 -12.69
N GLY A 171 8.24 -3.03 -11.91
CA GLY A 171 9.38 -2.25 -12.38
C GLY A 171 10.56 -3.08 -12.88
N SER A 172 10.84 -4.21 -12.24
CA SER A 172 12.02 -5.05 -12.51
C SER A 172 11.76 -6.17 -13.53
N TRP A 173 10.58 -6.77 -13.53
CA TRP A 173 10.28 -8.00 -14.28
C TRP A 173 9.41 -7.79 -15.52
N PHE A 174 8.77 -6.63 -15.66
CA PHE A 174 7.85 -6.36 -16.75
C PHE A 174 8.35 -5.21 -17.64
N PRO A 175 8.24 -5.36 -18.98
CA PRO A 175 8.51 -4.29 -19.92
C PRO A 175 7.51 -3.14 -19.73
N ASP A 176 7.86 -1.94 -20.18
CA ASP A 176 7.06 -0.73 -19.96
C ASP A 176 5.60 -0.89 -20.42
N THR A 177 5.36 -1.64 -21.50
CA THR A 177 4.01 -1.92 -22.05
C THR A 177 3.13 -2.77 -21.13
N GLN A 178 3.71 -3.60 -20.27
CA GLN A 178 2.96 -4.52 -19.39
C GLN A 178 3.10 -4.19 -17.90
N ARG A 179 3.97 -3.24 -17.56
CA ARG A 179 4.25 -2.82 -16.19
C ARG A 179 2.99 -2.31 -15.46
N ALA A 180 2.19 -1.48 -16.11
CA ALA A 180 0.98 -0.92 -15.51
C ALA A 180 -0.03 -2.02 -15.11
N ILE A 181 -0.22 -3.03 -15.98
CA ILE A 181 -1.11 -4.17 -15.71
C ILE A 181 -0.56 -4.99 -14.54
N ALA A 182 0.75 -5.28 -14.52
CA ALA A 182 1.40 -6.03 -13.46
C ALA A 182 1.29 -5.32 -12.09
N THR A 183 1.53 -4.01 -12.05
CA THR A 183 1.36 -3.20 -10.83
C THR A 183 -0.09 -3.27 -10.34
N THR A 184 -1.06 -3.10 -11.24
CA THR A 184 -2.49 -3.12 -10.90
C THR A 184 -2.88 -4.46 -10.27
N ILE A 185 -2.50 -5.59 -10.87
CA ILE A 185 -2.78 -6.93 -10.33
C ILE A 185 -2.21 -7.09 -8.91
N GLY A 186 -0.94 -6.69 -8.71
CA GLY A 186 -0.30 -6.85 -7.40
C GLY A 186 -0.87 -5.92 -6.32
N VAL A 187 -1.24 -4.69 -6.67
CA VAL A 187 -1.85 -3.72 -5.73
C VAL A 187 -3.29 -4.12 -5.39
N MET A 188 -4.08 -4.55 -6.37
CA MET A 188 -5.48 -4.99 -6.17
C MET A 188 -5.60 -6.26 -5.31
N SER A 189 -4.50 -7.00 -5.13
CA SER A 189 -4.47 -8.20 -4.28
C SER A 189 -4.73 -7.90 -2.80
N ASN A 190 -4.39 -6.70 -2.32
CA ASN A 190 -4.64 -6.30 -0.93
C ASN A 190 -6.14 -6.02 -0.67
N PRO A 191 -6.83 -5.13 -1.41
CA PRO A 191 -8.28 -4.98 -1.30
C PRO A 191 -9.03 -6.30 -1.47
N LEU A 192 -8.61 -7.16 -2.40
CA LEU A 192 -9.19 -8.49 -2.58
C LEU A 192 -9.07 -9.36 -1.31
N GLY A 193 -7.94 -9.28 -0.59
CA GLY A 193 -7.75 -9.98 0.69
C GLY A 193 -8.71 -9.47 1.77
N VAL A 194 -8.92 -8.16 1.86
CA VAL A 194 -9.92 -7.56 2.79
C VAL A 194 -11.34 -8.03 2.42
N LEU A 195 -11.69 -8.01 1.14
CA LEU A 195 -12.99 -8.47 0.64
C LEU A 195 -13.23 -9.94 1.01
N MET A 196 -12.26 -10.81 0.73
CA MET A 196 -12.32 -12.23 1.06
C MET A 196 -12.45 -12.45 2.56
N ALA A 197 -11.65 -11.77 3.38
CA ALA A 197 -11.71 -11.87 4.84
C ALA A 197 -13.12 -11.55 5.37
N ASN A 198 -13.72 -10.47 4.89
CA ASN A 198 -15.02 -9.99 5.36
C ASN A 198 -16.20 -10.88 4.94
N LEU A 199 -16.10 -11.57 3.80
CA LEU A 199 -17.16 -12.47 3.33
C LEU A 199 -16.98 -13.90 3.84
N ILE A 200 -15.74 -14.40 3.84
CA ILE A 200 -15.44 -15.80 4.15
C ILE A 200 -15.45 -16.03 5.66
N SER A 201 -14.89 -15.10 6.45
CA SER A 201 -14.80 -15.27 7.91
C SER A 201 -16.16 -15.50 8.58
N PRO A 202 -17.18 -14.64 8.40
CA PRO A 202 -18.49 -14.88 9.03
C PRO A 202 -19.29 -16.00 8.36
N ALA A 203 -18.90 -16.45 7.15
CA ALA A 203 -19.51 -17.60 6.50
C ALA A 203 -19.01 -18.94 7.08
N ILE A 204 -17.73 -19.02 7.45
CA ILE A 204 -17.09 -20.18 8.07
C ILE A 204 -17.36 -20.21 9.58
N VAL A 205 -17.14 -19.10 10.28
CA VAL A 205 -17.20 -19.01 11.74
C VAL A 205 -18.64 -18.73 12.18
N LYS A 206 -19.37 -19.80 12.50
CA LYS A 206 -20.75 -19.77 13.02
C LYS A 206 -20.85 -20.18 14.49
N SER A 207 -19.74 -20.65 15.07
CA SER A 207 -19.59 -21.00 16.47
C SER A 207 -18.13 -20.76 16.89
N PRO A 208 -17.83 -20.66 18.20
CA PRO A 208 -16.45 -20.48 18.68
C PRO A 208 -15.50 -21.58 18.22
N ASP A 209 -15.98 -22.83 18.14
CA ASP A 209 -15.17 -23.97 17.69
C ASP A 209 -14.75 -23.87 16.22
N HIS A 210 -15.48 -23.10 15.40
CA HIS A 210 -15.16 -22.94 13.99
C HIS A 210 -13.99 -21.98 13.73
N VAL A 211 -13.44 -21.33 14.75
CA VAL A 211 -12.27 -20.44 14.62
C VAL A 211 -11.05 -21.20 14.05
N ILE A 212 -10.91 -22.50 14.35
CA ILE A 212 -9.87 -23.34 13.75
C ILE A 212 -9.96 -23.40 12.22
N TRP A 213 -11.16 -23.48 11.65
CA TRP A 213 -11.36 -23.56 10.21
C TRP A 213 -10.93 -22.28 9.51
N LEU A 214 -11.14 -21.11 10.13
CA LEU A 214 -10.62 -19.83 9.65
C LEU A 214 -9.09 -19.82 9.64
N ASN A 215 -8.45 -20.34 10.68
CA ASN A 215 -7.00 -20.43 10.77
C ASN A 215 -6.42 -21.39 9.72
N ILE A 216 -7.04 -22.55 9.52
CA ILE A 216 -6.64 -23.50 8.47
C ILE A 216 -6.81 -22.88 7.08
N PHE A 217 -7.94 -22.22 6.83
CA PHE A 217 -8.23 -21.58 5.55
C PHE A 217 -7.22 -20.48 5.20
N THR A 218 -6.75 -19.70 6.18
CA THR A 218 -5.69 -18.69 5.99
C THR A 218 -4.30 -19.31 5.89
N CYS A 219 -4.04 -20.44 6.55
CA CYS A 219 -2.74 -21.09 6.60
C CYS A 219 -2.37 -21.81 5.29
N VAL A 220 -3.28 -22.56 4.69
CA VAL A 220 -2.98 -23.35 3.47
C VAL A 220 -2.44 -22.46 2.32
N PRO A 221 -3.09 -21.34 1.97
CA PRO A 221 -2.58 -20.46 0.92
C PRO A 221 -1.30 -19.72 1.34
N SER A 222 -1.13 -19.41 2.63
CA SER A 222 0.08 -18.76 3.15
C SER A 222 1.31 -19.68 3.03
N LEU A 223 1.14 -20.97 3.32
CA LEU A 223 2.19 -21.98 3.13
C LEU A 223 2.50 -22.22 1.65
N ALA A 224 1.48 -22.27 0.80
CA ALA A 224 1.69 -22.35 -0.65
C ALA A 224 2.51 -21.14 -1.14
N ALA A 225 2.14 -19.92 -0.71
CA ALA A 225 2.86 -18.70 -1.07
C ALA A 225 4.30 -18.71 -0.53
N MET A 226 4.54 -19.22 0.68
CA MET A 226 5.87 -19.40 1.25
C MET A 226 6.73 -20.34 0.39
N LEU A 227 6.21 -21.51 0.00
CA LEU A 227 6.95 -22.49 -0.81
C LEU A 227 7.29 -21.94 -2.20
N ILE A 228 6.35 -21.24 -2.83
CA ILE A 228 6.55 -20.63 -4.16
C ILE A 228 7.43 -19.37 -4.10
N ALA A 229 7.62 -18.75 -2.93
CA ALA A 229 8.55 -17.64 -2.72
C ALA A 229 10.03 -18.07 -2.67
N THR A 230 10.30 -19.38 -2.50
CA THR A 230 11.64 -19.95 -2.36
C THR A 230 12.50 -20.19 -3.64
N PRO A 231 12.06 -20.04 -4.90
CA PRO A 231 12.91 -20.31 -6.06
C PRO A 231 13.94 -19.19 -6.33
N LYS A 232 14.98 -19.53 -7.11
CA LYS A 232 16.14 -18.67 -7.44
C LYS A 232 15.69 -17.47 -8.28
N ILE A 233 15.30 -16.39 -7.62
CA ILE A 233 15.05 -15.09 -8.24
C ILE A 233 16.41 -14.51 -8.67
N PRO A 234 16.68 -14.29 -9.97
CA PRO A 234 17.88 -13.59 -10.39
C PRO A 234 17.89 -12.17 -9.81
N PRO A 235 19.02 -11.67 -9.30
CA PRO A 235 19.13 -10.28 -8.86
C PRO A 235 18.85 -9.38 -10.05
N THR A 236 17.87 -8.48 -9.95
CA THR A 236 17.47 -7.62 -11.08
C THR A 236 17.83 -6.16 -10.83
N PHE A 237 18.26 -5.54 -11.93
CA PHE A 237 18.68 -4.17 -12.27
C PHE A 237 18.07 -2.96 -11.51
N SER A 238 17.04 -3.12 -10.67
CA SER A 238 16.36 -1.99 -10.01
C SER A 238 17.19 -1.30 -8.91
N ALA A 239 18.38 -1.82 -8.60
CA ALA A 239 19.36 -1.16 -7.75
C ALA A 239 20.23 -0.12 -8.48
N SER A 240 20.12 0.03 -9.81
CA SER A 240 21.03 0.87 -10.61
C SER A 240 20.59 2.34 -10.75
N LYS A 241 19.42 2.74 -10.24
CA LYS A 241 18.99 4.14 -10.28
C LYS A 241 19.47 4.88 -9.02
N PRO A 242 20.34 5.90 -9.13
CA PRO A 242 20.74 6.69 -7.98
C PRO A 242 19.53 7.45 -7.43
N GLN A 243 19.15 7.16 -6.18
CA GLN A 243 18.15 7.91 -5.41
C GLN A 243 18.85 8.63 -4.26
N MET A 244 18.31 9.78 -3.84
CA MET A 244 18.78 10.50 -2.65
C MET A 244 18.90 9.55 -1.45
N ASP A 245 19.89 9.78 -0.60
CA ASP A 245 20.07 9.03 0.65
C ASP A 245 18.77 8.99 1.50
N PHE A 246 18.49 7.85 2.16
CA PHE A 246 17.19 7.59 2.81
C PHE A 246 16.91 8.58 3.94
N VAL A 247 17.91 8.84 4.78
CA VAL A 247 17.80 9.78 5.90
C VAL A 247 17.61 11.21 5.40
N SER A 248 18.36 11.58 4.36
CA SER A 248 18.22 12.88 3.71
C SER A 248 16.84 13.05 3.06
N GLY A 249 16.30 11.98 2.45
CA GLY A 249 14.96 11.94 1.87
C GLY A 249 13.84 12.09 2.91
N MET A 250 13.94 11.39 4.04
CA MET A 250 13.00 11.55 5.17
C MET A 250 13.03 12.98 5.71
N LYS A 251 14.22 13.55 5.94
CA LYS A 251 14.37 14.92 6.42
C LYS A 251 13.76 15.94 5.44
N SER A 252 13.93 15.73 4.14
CA SER A 252 13.33 16.57 3.10
C SER A 252 11.79 16.48 3.11
N CYS A 253 11.23 15.28 3.28
CA CYS A 253 9.78 15.08 3.41
C CYS A 253 9.20 15.88 4.58
N PHE A 254 9.78 15.73 5.78
CA PHE A 254 9.33 16.46 6.97
C PHE A 254 9.68 17.96 6.97
N SER A 255 10.45 18.45 6.00
CA SER A 255 10.69 19.89 5.82
C SER A 255 9.57 20.57 5.03
N SER A 256 8.82 19.82 4.21
CA SER A 256 7.76 20.36 3.37
C SER A 256 6.43 20.44 4.11
N LYS A 257 5.96 21.66 4.42
CA LYS A 257 4.67 21.90 5.10
C LYS A 257 3.49 21.22 4.40
N GLN A 258 3.45 21.26 3.07
CA GLN A 258 2.40 20.65 2.25
C GLN A 258 2.38 19.13 2.38
N TYR A 259 3.56 18.52 2.46
CA TYR A 259 3.67 17.08 2.64
C TYR A 259 3.25 16.65 4.05
N ILE A 260 3.55 17.43 5.09
CA ILE A 260 3.06 17.13 6.45
C ILE A 260 1.53 17.14 6.50
N ILE A 261 0.89 18.13 5.87
CA ILE A 261 -0.58 18.18 5.80
C ILE A 261 -1.12 16.95 5.07
N LEU A 262 -0.52 16.59 3.93
CA LEU A 262 -0.91 15.40 3.18
C LEU A 262 -0.68 14.11 4.00
N LEU A 263 0.42 14.02 4.73
CA LEU A 263 0.76 12.90 5.60
C LEU A 263 -0.25 12.73 6.75
N ILE A 264 -0.76 13.83 7.31
CA ILE A 264 -1.77 13.79 8.36
C ILE A 264 -3.13 13.43 7.77
N VAL A 265 -3.56 14.10 6.70
CA VAL A 265 -4.90 13.90 6.12
C VAL A 265 -5.03 12.54 5.45
N MET A 266 -4.08 12.17 4.60
CA MET A 266 -4.09 10.90 3.88
C MET A 266 -3.86 9.73 4.83
N GLY A 267 -2.92 9.88 5.76
CA GLY A 267 -2.74 8.93 6.85
C GLY A 267 -4.03 8.78 7.66
N GLY A 268 -4.67 9.89 8.04
CA GLY A 268 -5.92 9.87 8.79
C GLY A 268 -7.06 9.19 8.04
N GLY A 269 -7.20 9.42 6.73
CA GLY A 269 -8.16 8.72 5.89
C GLY A 269 -7.93 7.19 5.88
N ILE A 270 -6.68 6.76 5.68
CA ILE A 270 -6.30 5.33 5.75
C ILE A 270 -6.60 4.77 7.15
N GLY A 271 -6.24 5.51 8.20
CA GLY A 271 -6.44 5.09 9.59
C GLY A 271 -7.90 4.97 9.96
N MET A 272 -8.76 5.89 9.51
CA MET A 272 -10.20 5.83 9.70
C MET A 272 -10.79 4.60 9.01
N PHE A 273 -10.39 4.34 7.77
CA PHE A 273 -10.86 3.20 7.00
C PHE A 273 -10.47 1.86 7.67
N ASN A 274 -9.22 1.75 8.13
CA ASN A 274 -8.72 0.58 8.84
C ASN A 274 -9.40 0.38 10.21
N CYS A 275 -9.67 1.48 10.92
CA CYS A 275 -10.43 1.45 12.17
C CYS A 275 -11.84 0.91 11.92
N LEU A 276 -12.56 1.44 10.91
CA LEU A 276 -13.89 0.98 10.55
C LEU A 276 -13.92 -0.52 10.24
N TYR A 277 -12.92 -1.07 9.56
CA TYR A 277 -12.84 -2.52 9.35
C TYR A 277 -12.69 -3.32 10.64
N THR A 278 -11.90 -2.79 11.58
CA THR A 278 -11.59 -3.49 12.83
C THR A 278 -12.80 -3.52 13.76
N VAL A 279 -13.59 -2.43 13.80
CA VAL A 279 -14.74 -2.30 14.72
C VAL A 279 -16.10 -2.41 14.02
N MET A 280 -16.14 -2.83 12.74
CA MET A 280 -17.37 -2.93 11.95
C MET A 280 -18.45 -3.77 12.65
N LEU A 281 -18.06 -4.95 13.16
CA LEU A 281 -18.96 -5.81 13.90
C LEU A 281 -19.43 -5.14 15.20
N GLU A 282 -18.50 -4.57 15.98
CA GLU A 282 -18.80 -3.89 17.25
C GLU A 282 -19.79 -2.71 17.06
N LEU A 283 -19.81 -2.08 15.88
CA LEU A 283 -20.73 -0.99 15.55
C LEU A 283 -22.14 -1.45 15.20
N LEU A 284 -22.26 -2.51 14.40
CA LEU A 284 -23.53 -2.96 13.82
C LEU A 284 -24.28 -3.93 14.73
N CYS A 285 -23.53 -4.71 15.50
CA CYS A 285 -24.07 -5.76 16.32
C CYS A 285 -25.02 -5.30 17.46
N PRO A 286 -24.77 -4.17 18.17
CA PRO A 286 -25.71 -3.65 19.16
C PRO A 286 -27.08 -3.28 18.59
N SER A 287 -27.15 -3.00 17.29
CA SER A 287 -28.38 -2.65 16.56
C SER A 287 -29.07 -3.87 15.95
N GLY A 288 -28.61 -5.09 16.24
CA GLY A 288 -29.25 -6.34 15.81
C GLY A 288 -28.83 -6.83 14.42
N TYR A 289 -27.77 -6.27 13.84
CA TYR A 289 -27.27 -6.70 12.54
C TYR A 289 -26.32 -7.91 12.68
N SER A 290 -26.54 -8.95 11.88
CA SER A 290 -25.77 -10.19 11.93
C SER A 290 -24.31 -10.02 11.51
N ASN A 291 -23.44 -10.93 11.95
CA ASN A 291 -22.02 -10.97 11.55
C ASN A 291 -21.85 -11.00 10.02
N PHE A 292 -22.69 -11.76 9.32
CA PHE A 292 -22.65 -11.84 7.86
C PHE A 292 -22.98 -10.49 7.21
N PHE A 293 -23.99 -9.78 7.72
CA PHE A 293 -24.33 -8.45 7.21
C PHE A 293 -23.21 -7.43 7.46
N SER A 294 -22.59 -7.44 8.64
CA SER A 294 -21.41 -6.61 8.94
C SER A 294 -20.25 -6.87 7.98
N GLY A 295 -20.01 -8.15 7.65
CA GLY A 295 -19.05 -8.55 6.62
C GLY A 295 -19.41 -8.05 5.22
N VAL A 296 -20.69 -8.12 4.83
CA VAL A 296 -21.19 -7.59 3.55
C VAL A 296 -21.00 -6.07 3.47
N CYS A 297 -21.25 -5.32 4.55
CA CYS A 297 -21.02 -3.87 4.58
C CYS A 297 -19.55 -3.51 4.30
N ALA A 298 -18.62 -4.18 4.98
CA ALA A 298 -17.18 -4.00 4.74
C ALA A 298 -16.75 -4.43 3.33
N ALA A 299 -17.34 -5.50 2.81
CA ALA A 299 -17.13 -5.96 1.43
C ALA A 299 -17.61 -4.92 0.39
N LEU A 300 -18.78 -4.32 0.59
CA LEU A 300 -19.31 -3.27 -0.29
C LEU A 300 -18.41 -2.03 -0.31
N MET A 301 -17.81 -1.67 0.84
CA MET A 301 -16.82 -0.58 0.89
C MET A 301 -15.61 -0.88 -0.02
N ILE A 302 -15.11 -2.12 -0.03
CA ILE A 302 -14.01 -2.51 -0.93
C ILE A 302 -14.46 -2.52 -2.39
N VAL A 303 -15.59 -3.15 -2.71
CA VAL A 303 -16.08 -3.27 -4.09
C VAL A 303 -16.32 -1.90 -4.70
N GLY A 304 -17.05 -1.03 -3.96
CA GLY A 304 -17.26 0.35 -4.36
C GLY A 304 -15.94 1.09 -4.52
N GLY A 305 -15.01 0.89 -3.58
CA GLY A 305 -13.73 1.59 -3.59
C GLY A 305 -12.77 1.20 -4.70
N VAL A 306 -12.74 -0.07 -5.11
CA VAL A 306 -11.97 -0.50 -6.29
C VAL A 306 -12.51 0.18 -7.55
N PHE A 307 -13.83 0.24 -7.70
CA PHE A 307 -14.46 0.97 -8.80
C PHE A 307 -14.15 2.47 -8.74
N GLY A 308 -14.24 3.07 -7.56
CA GLY A 308 -13.93 4.47 -7.31
C GLY A 308 -12.48 4.83 -7.63
N ALA A 309 -11.52 4.03 -7.17
CA ALA A 309 -10.09 4.21 -7.45
C ALA A 309 -9.75 4.10 -8.94
N ALA A 310 -10.37 3.15 -9.65
CA ALA A 310 -10.18 3.01 -11.10
C ALA A 310 -10.79 4.21 -11.86
N ALA A 311 -12.01 4.62 -11.52
CA ALA A 311 -12.69 5.74 -12.14
C ALA A 311 -11.98 7.08 -11.87
N SER A 312 -11.55 7.30 -10.63
CA SER A 312 -10.87 8.53 -10.23
C SER A 312 -9.47 8.63 -10.84
N GLY A 313 -8.73 7.51 -10.92
CA GLY A 313 -7.45 7.45 -11.62
C GLY A 313 -7.58 7.88 -13.09
N PHE A 314 -8.53 7.28 -13.83
CA PHE A 314 -8.77 7.64 -15.22
C PHE A 314 -9.21 9.11 -15.40
N PHE A 315 -10.08 9.60 -14.52
CA PHE A 315 -10.58 10.98 -14.56
C PHE A 315 -9.46 12.00 -14.33
N VAL A 316 -8.62 11.77 -13.33
CA VAL A 316 -7.51 12.66 -12.97
C VAL A 316 -6.39 12.60 -14.02
N ASP A 317 -6.14 11.43 -14.62
CA ASP A 317 -5.16 11.31 -15.70
C ASP A 317 -5.50 12.19 -16.90
N ARG A 318 -6.79 12.34 -17.20
CA ARG A 318 -7.31 13.17 -18.31
C ARG A 318 -7.40 14.65 -17.96
N THR A 319 -7.88 14.97 -16.76
CA THR A 319 -8.18 16.36 -16.36
C THR A 319 -6.98 17.08 -15.76
N LYS A 320 -6.02 16.34 -15.20
CA LYS A 320 -4.86 16.86 -14.43
C LYS A 320 -5.26 17.71 -13.21
N LEU A 321 -6.51 17.60 -12.75
CA LEU A 321 -7.05 18.31 -11.59
C LEU A 321 -6.90 17.48 -10.31
N TYR A 322 -5.66 17.17 -9.93
CA TYR A 322 -5.35 16.29 -8.79
C TYR A 322 -5.88 16.86 -7.45
N GLU A 323 -5.68 18.16 -7.20
CA GLU A 323 -6.05 18.81 -5.95
C GLU A 323 -7.57 18.86 -5.73
N GLU A 324 -8.30 19.41 -6.70
CA GLU A 324 -9.75 19.59 -6.61
C GLU A 324 -10.47 18.25 -6.49
N THR A 325 -10.05 17.25 -7.27
CA THR A 325 -10.64 15.91 -7.22
C THR A 325 -10.39 15.27 -5.85
N LEU A 326 -9.20 15.42 -5.27
CA LEU A 326 -8.88 14.90 -3.94
C LEU A 326 -9.76 15.53 -2.85
N LYS A 327 -9.91 16.86 -2.86
CA LYS A 327 -10.72 17.59 -1.87
C LYS A 327 -12.20 17.21 -1.96
N ILE A 328 -12.76 17.18 -3.17
CA ILE A 328 -14.16 16.83 -3.40
C ILE A 328 -14.42 15.37 -3.01
N ALA A 329 -13.58 14.44 -3.45
CA ALA A 329 -13.74 13.02 -3.15
C ALA A 329 -13.63 12.74 -1.64
N LEU A 330 -12.63 13.31 -0.95
CA LEU A 330 -12.47 13.11 0.48
C LEU A 330 -13.61 13.76 1.29
N GLY A 331 -14.02 14.97 0.92
CA GLY A 331 -15.13 15.66 1.58
C GLY A 331 -16.45 14.90 1.42
N ALA A 332 -16.74 14.43 0.21
CA ALA A 332 -17.92 13.61 -0.06
C ALA A 332 -17.84 12.25 0.66
N ALA A 333 -16.66 11.61 0.71
CA ALA A 333 -16.45 10.38 1.46
C ALA A 333 -16.79 10.58 2.95
N VAL A 334 -16.27 11.64 3.60
CA VAL A 334 -16.60 11.90 5.00
C VAL A 334 -18.10 12.10 5.19
N ILE A 335 -18.79 12.84 4.32
CA ILE A 335 -20.26 12.99 4.41
C ILE A 335 -20.97 11.62 4.41
N PHE A 336 -20.66 10.75 3.45
CA PHE A 336 -21.26 9.41 3.41
C PHE A 336 -20.84 8.53 4.60
N GLY A 337 -19.61 8.66 5.08
CA GLY A 337 -19.11 7.98 6.28
C GLY A 337 -19.83 8.42 7.55
N LEU A 338 -20.12 9.72 7.69
CA LEU A 338 -20.90 10.27 8.81
C LEU A 338 -22.34 9.76 8.78
N ILE A 339 -22.98 9.76 7.61
CA ILE A 339 -24.32 9.21 7.44
C ILE A 339 -24.31 7.72 7.80
N PHE A 340 -23.34 6.96 7.29
CA PHE A 340 -23.16 5.55 7.62
C PHE A 340 -23.06 5.35 9.14
N LEU A 341 -22.16 6.07 9.81
CA LEU A 341 -21.98 5.95 11.25
C LEU A 341 -23.26 6.29 12.03
N GLN A 342 -24.00 7.33 11.64
CA GLN A 342 -25.27 7.65 12.27
C GLN A 342 -26.33 6.55 12.05
N LEU A 343 -26.40 5.98 10.85
CA LEU A 343 -27.33 4.89 10.52
C LEU A 343 -27.05 3.62 11.33
N THR A 344 -25.80 3.37 11.75
CA THR A 344 -25.45 2.20 12.59
C THR A 344 -26.17 2.21 13.95
N LEU A 345 -26.58 3.38 14.45
CA LEU A 345 -27.32 3.53 15.72
C LEU A 345 -28.81 3.18 15.62
N HIS A 346 -29.31 2.95 14.40
CA HIS A 346 -30.71 2.71 14.09
C HIS A 346 -30.94 1.32 13.48
N GLN A 347 -32.13 0.78 13.71
CA GLN A 347 -32.50 -0.57 13.34
C GLN A 347 -33.31 -0.62 12.05
N GLY A 348 -33.25 -1.75 11.34
CA GLY A 348 -34.06 -1.99 10.14
C GLY A 348 -33.65 -1.19 8.89
N LEU A 349 -32.50 -0.52 8.90
CA LEU A 349 -32.00 0.33 7.81
C LEU A 349 -30.90 -0.35 6.98
N SER A 350 -30.97 -1.68 6.83
CA SER A 350 -29.94 -2.49 6.16
C SER A 350 -29.63 -2.03 4.73
N VAL A 351 -30.66 -1.68 3.94
CA VAL A 351 -30.47 -1.19 2.56
C VAL A 351 -29.75 0.15 2.53
N PHE A 352 -30.11 1.09 3.42
CA PHE A 352 -29.47 2.39 3.51
C PHE A 352 -28.01 2.28 4.00
N LEU A 353 -27.74 1.38 4.94
CA LEU A 353 -26.38 1.05 5.38
C LEU A 353 -25.54 0.51 4.21
N ALA A 354 -26.07 -0.45 3.45
CA ALA A 354 -25.38 -1.01 2.29
C ALA A 354 -25.05 0.05 1.23
N ILE A 355 -26.02 0.92 0.90
CA ILE A 355 -25.84 2.01 -0.07
C ILE A 355 -24.77 3.00 0.42
N THR A 356 -24.84 3.42 1.69
CA THR A 356 -23.88 4.38 2.25
C THR A 356 -22.47 3.79 2.36
N CYS A 357 -22.32 2.50 2.72
CA CYS A 357 -21.05 1.78 2.64
C CYS A 357 -20.46 1.78 1.24
N LEU A 358 -21.29 1.53 0.22
CA LEU A 358 -20.84 1.51 -1.17
C LEU A 358 -20.32 2.88 -1.60
N PHE A 359 -21.09 3.95 -1.38
CA PHE A 359 -20.68 5.32 -1.73
C PHE A 359 -19.47 5.81 -0.92
N PHE A 360 -19.42 5.49 0.38
CA PHE A 360 -18.25 5.74 1.21
C PHE A 360 -17.00 5.05 0.66
N GLY A 361 -17.14 3.79 0.25
CA GLY A 361 -16.09 3.04 -0.43
C GLY A 361 -15.63 3.71 -1.72
N VAL A 362 -16.56 3.97 -2.65
CA VAL A 362 -16.30 4.61 -3.96
C VAL A 362 -15.52 5.90 -3.78
N LEU A 363 -15.98 6.79 -2.90
CA LEU A 363 -15.37 8.11 -2.75
C LEU A 363 -14.12 8.07 -1.86
N GLY A 364 -14.08 7.19 -0.86
CA GLY A 364 -12.96 7.06 0.07
C GLY A 364 -11.73 6.41 -0.58
N LEU A 365 -11.86 5.23 -1.18
CA LEU A 365 -10.72 4.59 -1.84
C LEU A 365 -10.33 5.28 -3.15
N ALA A 366 -11.23 6.08 -3.76
CA ALA A 366 -10.88 6.96 -4.88
C ALA A 366 -9.77 7.97 -4.55
N THR A 367 -9.66 8.39 -3.28
CA THR A 367 -8.61 9.33 -2.87
C THR A 367 -7.26 8.65 -2.76
N TYR A 368 -7.22 7.32 -2.60
CA TYR A 368 -5.98 6.57 -2.36
C TYR A 368 -4.93 6.76 -3.49
N PRO A 369 -5.21 6.42 -4.76
CA PRO A 369 -4.23 6.60 -5.84
C PRO A 369 -3.88 8.08 -6.06
N ILE A 370 -4.86 8.98 -5.98
CA ILE A 370 -4.65 10.43 -6.19
C ILE A 370 -3.71 11.00 -5.13
N GLY A 371 -3.89 10.63 -3.87
CA GLY A 371 -3.06 11.11 -2.77
C GLY A 371 -1.62 10.59 -2.85
N LEU A 372 -1.40 9.36 -3.35
CA LEU A 372 -0.06 8.83 -3.55
C LEU A 372 0.68 9.54 -4.69
N GLU A 373 0.02 9.79 -5.82
CA GLU A 373 0.58 10.57 -6.93
C GLU A 373 0.96 11.98 -6.46
N LEU A 374 0.04 12.66 -5.77
CA LEU A 374 0.25 14.01 -5.25
C LEU A 374 1.38 14.07 -4.20
N ALA A 375 1.53 13.02 -3.39
CA ALA A 375 2.63 12.89 -2.45
C ALA A 375 3.98 12.81 -3.18
N SER A 376 4.06 12.01 -4.25
CA SER A 376 5.26 11.91 -5.07
C SER A 376 5.61 13.27 -5.72
N GLU A 377 4.61 14.02 -6.18
CA GLU A 377 4.79 15.34 -6.81
C GLU A 377 5.27 16.41 -5.82
N CYS A 378 4.73 16.43 -4.60
CA CYS A 378 5.08 17.41 -3.56
C CYS A 378 6.45 17.16 -2.92
N THR A 379 6.94 15.92 -2.97
CA THR A 379 8.19 15.47 -2.33
C THR A 379 9.35 15.29 -3.29
N PHE A 380 9.19 15.59 -4.58
CA PHE A 380 10.29 15.52 -5.54
C PHE A 380 11.52 16.33 -5.05
N PRO A 381 12.76 15.79 -5.09
CA PRO A 381 13.21 14.55 -5.73
C PRO A 381 13.34 13.31 -4.80
N VAL A 382 12.57 13.22 -3.72
CA VAL A 382 12.59 12.06 -2.79
C VAL A 382 12.03 10.80 -3.47
N SER A 383 12.52 9.63 -3.05
CA SER A 383 12.01 8.33 -3.50
C SER A 383 10.52 8.16 -3.21
N GLU A 384 9.77 7.75 -4.23
CA GLU A 384 8.33 7.47 -4.16
C GLU A 384 7.98 6.46 -3.07
N ALA A 385 8.81 5.42 -2.89
CA ALA A 385 8.61 4.40 -1.87
C ALA A 385 8.70 4.97 -0.44
N THR A 386 9.59 5.94 -0.20
CA THR A 386 9.71 6.60 1.10
C THR A 386 8.52 7.52 1.39
N SER A 387 8.10 8.31 0.39
CA SER A 387 6.97 9.24 0.51
C SER A 387 5.65 8.50 0.77
N THR A 388 5.33 7.52 -0.07
CA THR A 388 4.13 6.69 0.08
C THR A 388 4.16 5.84 1.36
N GLY A 389 5.32 5.31 1.73
CA GLY A 389 5.48 4.51 2.94
C GLY A 389 5.28 5.29 4.24
N LEU A 390 5.77 6.53 4.31
CA LEU A 390 5.54 7.41 5.46
C LEU A 390 4.05 7.77 5.64
N ILE A 391 3.30 7.94 4.54
CA ILE A 391 1.85 8.18 4.59
C ILE A 391 1.14 6.96 5.19
N VAL A 392 1.45 5.75 4.72
CA VAL A 392 0.82 4.54 5.26
C VAL A 392 1.19 4.34 6.73
N LEU A 393 2.45 4.57 7.11
CA LEU A 393 2.88 4.53 8.51
C LEU A 393 2.10 5.51 9.38
N SER A 394 1.93 6.76 8.92
CA SER A 394 1.06 7.75 9.58
C SER A 394 -0.36 7.21 9.75
N GLY A 395 -0.91 6.54 8.73
CA GLY A 395 -2.23 5.94 8.81
C GLY A 395 -2.35 4.79 9.80
N GLN A 396 -1.30 3.97 9.96
CA GLN A 396 -1.30 2.92 10.99
C GLN A 396 -1.25 3.51 12.40
N ILE A 397 -0.44 4.56 12.62
CA ILE A 397 -0.40 5.29 13.90
C ILE A 397 -1.79 5.86 14.23
N GLN A 398 -2.40 6.57 13.27
CA GLN A 398 -3.72 7.16 13.46
C GLN A 398 -4.81 6.10 13.62
N SER A 399 -4.73 4.95 12.93
CA SER A 399 -5.64 3.82 13.10
C SER A 399 -5.66 3.29 14.53
N VAL A 400 -4.49 3.11 15.16
CA VAL A 400 -4.38 2.68 16.57
C VAL A 400 -5.04 3.70 17.49
N ILE A 401 -4.80 5.00 17.27
CA ILE A 401 -5.43 6.08 18.05
C ILE A 401 -6.96 6.01 17.90
N TYR A 402 -7.48 5.84 16.69
CA TYR A 402 -8.92 5.78 16.46
C TYR A 402 -9.56 4.54 17.08
N VAL A 403 -8.94 3.35 16.97
CA VAL A 403 -9.45 2.14 17.62
C VAL A 403 -9.49 2.33 19.15
N PHE A 404 -8.47 2.94 19.73
CA PHE A 404 -8.44 3.23 21.16
C PHE A 404 -9.55 4.21 21.57
N ILE A 405 -9.74 5.29 20.81
CA ILE A 405 -10.85 6.24 21.03
C ILE A 405 -12.20 5.51 20.96
N MET A 406 -12.43 4.71 19.93
CA MET A 406 -13.69 3.99 19.75
C MET A 406 -13.99 3.07 20.94
N LYS A 407 -12.98 2.38 21.47
CA LYS A 407 -13.14 1.44 22.59
C LYS A 407 -13.27 2.10 23.96
N ASN A 408 -12.57 3.20 24.22
CA ASN A 408 -12.58 3.86 25.53
C ASN A 408 -13.83 4.73 25.75
N PHE A 409 -14.39 5.30 24.68
CA PHE A 409 -15.59 6.13 24.77
C PHE A 409 -16.91 5.34 24.62
N ALA A 410 -16.81 4.03 24.34
CA ALA A 410 -17.96 3.14 24.27
C ALA A 410 -18.52 2.88 25.68
N ARG A 411 -19.82 3.11 25.85
CA ARG A 411 -20.51 2.98 27.15
C ARG A 411 -21.30 1.67 27.23
N PRO A 412 -21.67 1.16 28.42
CA PRO A 412 -22.57 0.01 28.50
C PRO A 412 -23.90 0.33 27.80
N LEU A 413 -24.42 -0.63 27.03
CA LEU A 413 -25.68 -0.46 26.30
C LEU A 413 -26.85 -0.29 27.28
N GLN A 414 -27.82 0.58 26.94
CA GLN A 414 -29.02 0.78 27.74
C GLN A 414 -29.86 -0.51 27.85
N PRO A 415 -30.48 -0.80 29.02
CA PRO A 415 -31.26 -2.01 29.24
C PRO A 415 -32.37 -2.22 28.20
N ASP A 416 -33.00 -1.14 27.75
CA ASP A 416 -34.10 -1.17 26.79
C ASP A 416 -33.69 -1.71 25.41
N ARG A 417 -32.40 -1.65 25.05
CA ARG A 417 -31.88 -2.15 23.76
C ARG A 417 -31.26 -3.54 23.86
N MET A 418 -31.14 -4.11 25.06
CA MET A 418 -30.52 -5.43 25.25
C MET A 418 -31.29 -6.58 24.60
N HIS A 419 -32.58 -6.42 24.32
CA HIS A 419 -33.38 -7.45 23.65
C HIS A 419 -33.14 -7.54 22.13
N ILE A 420 -32.38 -6.60 21.54
CA ILE A 420 -32.24 -6.48 20.08
C ILE A 420 -30.81 -6.79 19.61
N GLN A 421 -29.83 -6.67 20.50
CA GLN A 421 -28.43 -6.92 20.19
C GLN A 421 -28.17 -8.39 19.80
N VAL A 422 -27.17 -8.61 18.93
CA VAL A 422 -26.74 -9.94 18.48
C VAL A 422 -25.26 -10.23 18.82
N CYS A 423 -24.73 -9.54 19.83
CA CYS A 423 -23.30 -9.56 20.18
C CYS A 423 -22.96 -10.67 21.15
N GLN A 424 -23.84 -10.85 22.11
CA GLN A 424 -23.79 -11.97 23.01
C GLN A 424 -24.20 -13.24 22.28
N LEU A 425 -23.42 -14.30 22.47
CA LEU A 425 -23.74 -15.61 21.90
C LEU A 425 -24.82 -16.33 22.74
N THR A 426 -24.82 -16.09 24.04
CA THR A 426 -25.78 -16.61 25.01
C THR A 426 -26.22 -15.51 25.97
N PRO A 427 -27.39 -15.61 26.63
CA PRO A 427 -27.87 -14.60 27.58
C PRO A 427 -26.91 -14.33 28.75
N ASP A 428 -26.07 -15.32 29.10
CA ASP A 428 -25.08 -15.26 30.19
C ASP A 428 -23.66 -14.92 29.69
N ASP A 429 -23.49 -14.51 28.42
CA ASP A 429 -22.18 -14.17 27.84
C ASP A 429 -21.62 -12.88 28.47
N THR A 430 -20.62 -13.05 29.33
CA THR A 430 -19.89 -11.96 29.99
C THR A 430 -18.70 -11.46 29.17
N VAL A 431 -18.32 -12.16 28.10
CA VAL A 431 -17.15 -11.84 27.27
C VAL A 431 -17.51 -10.83 26.19
N ASN A 432 -18.68 -10.98 25.56
CA ASN A 432 -19.15 -10.08 24.51
C ASN A 432 -20.18 -9.08 25.02
N THR A 433 -19.73 -8.13 25.86
CA THR A 433 -20.63 -7.08 26.36
C THR A 433 -21.00 -6.08 25.25
N PRO A 434 -22.29 -5.90 24.92
CA PRO A 434 -22.70 -4.93 23.92
C PRO A 434 -22.51 -3.51 24.47
N LYS A 435 -21.97 -2.62 23.63
CA LYS A 435 -21.68 -1.24 24.01
C LYS A 435 -22.46 -0.24 23.16
N ASP A 436 -22.87 0.85 23.80
CA ASP A 436 -23.36 2.04 23.12
C ASP A 436 -22.18 2.85 22.58
N ASN A 437 -22.11 2.91 21.26
CA ASN A 437 -21.05 3.58 20.51
C ASN A 437 -21.39 5.03 20.15
N THR A 438 -22.50 5.61 20.63
CA THR A 438 -22.96 6.95 20.25
C THR A 438 -21.89 8.02 20.50
N MET A 439 -21.26 8.00 21.69
CA MET A 439 -20.18 8.96 22.03
C MET A 439 -18.93 8.74 21.17
N SER A 440 -18.53 7.48 20.98
CA SER A 440 -17.41 7.10 20.12
C SER A 440 -17.63 7.58 18.68
N ILE A 441 -18.82 7.38 18.14
CA ILE A 441 -19.23 7.81 16.80
C ILE A 441 -19.17 9.33 16.67
N MET A 442 -19.65 10.08 17.67
CA MET A 442 -19.59 11.55 17.63
C MET A 442 -18.15 12.07 17.63
N ILE A 443 -17.26 11.50 18.45
CA ILE A 443 -15.84 11.89 18.49
C ILE A 443 -15.14 11.53 17.17
N PHE A 444 -15.37 10.33 16.67
CA PHE A 444 -14.81 9.88 15.39
C PHE A 444 -15.28 10.76 14.22
N SER A 445 -16.56 11.13 14.23
CA SER A 445 -17.18 12.04 13.27
C SER A 445 -16.58 13.45 13.30
N LEU A 446 -16.33 13.97 14.50
CA LEU A 446 -15.66 15.26 14.70
C LEU A 446 -14.24 15.23 14.12
N LEU A 447 -13.46 14.18 14.43
CA LEU A 447 -12.11 14.01 13.91
C LEU A 447 -12.07 13.90 12.38
N ALA A 448 -13.00 13.14 11.78
CA ALA A 448 -13.14 13.04 10.32
C ALA A 448 -13.42 14.39 9.67
N THR A 449 -14.33 15.17 10.26
CA THR A 449 -14.67 16.51 9.79
C THR A 449 -13.49 17.47 9.90
N LEU A 450 -12.76 17.44 11.02
CA LEU A 450 -11.58 18.27 11.24
C LEU A 450 -10.45 17.97 10.24
N LEU A 451 -10.24 16.69 9.89
CA LEU A 451 -9.24 16.32 8.87
C LEU A 451 -9.60 16.90 7.49
N VAL A 452 -10.87 16.83 7.08
CA VAL A 452 -11.32 17.40 5.81
C VAL A 452 -11.21 18.92 5.82
N LEU A 453 -11.61 19.57 6.92
CA LEU A 453 -11.45 21.02 7.06
C LEU A 453 -9.99 21.44 6.99
N ALA A 454 -9.09 20.69 7.65
CA ALA A 454 -7.65 20.92 7.55
C ALA A 454 -7.14 20.77 6.11
N LEU A 455 -7.62 19.77 5.36
CA LEU A 455 -7.30 19.64 3.95
C LEU A 455 -7.80 20.85 3.14
N VAL A 456 -9.08 21.19 3.25
CA VAL A 456 -9.68 22.25 2.42
C VAL A 456 -9.03 23.61 2.70
N VAL A 457 -8.73 23.93 3.96
CA VAL A 457 -8.22 25.25 4.38
C VAL A 457 -6.70 25.36 4.23
N LEU A 458 -5.94 24.34 4.65
CA LEU A 458 -4.49 24.43 4.77
C LEU A 458 -3.75 23.86 3.56
N PHE A 459 -4.37 22.95 2.81
CA PHE A 459 -3.72 22.29 1.70
C PHE A 459 -3.82 23.12 0.41
N LYS A 460 -2.72 23.80 0.10
CA LYS A 460 -2.43 24.44 -1.19
C LYS A 460 -1.13 23.85 -1.73
N PRO A 461 -1.19 22.75 -2.51
CA PRO A 461 0.00 22.07 -3.01
C PRO A 461 0.75 22.95 -4.01
N VAL A 462 2.08 22.91 -3.95
CA VAL A 462 2.95 23.44 -5.00
C VAL A 462 3.52 22.24 -5.74
N TYR A 463 3.24 22.16 -7.04
CA TYR A 463 3.59 21.04 -7.90
C TYR A 463 5.08 21.07 -8.28
N LYS A 464 5.96 20.71 -7.34
CA LYS A 464 7.42 20.83 -7.50
C LYS A 464 7.97 20.07 -8.70
N ARG A 465 7.45 18.87 -8.98
CA ARG A 465 7.86 18.09 -10.17
C ARG A 465 7.45 18.78 -11.47
N LEU A 466 6.22 19.28 -11.56
CA LEU A 466 5.73 19.98 -12.74
C LEU A 466 6.51 21.28 -13.00
N GLU A 467 6.88 22.00 -11.93
CA GLU A 467 7.75 23.18 -12.00
C GLU A 467 9.17 22.82 -12.47
N ALA A 468 9.74 21.71 -11.95
CA ALA A 468 11.04 21.22 -12.40
C ALA A 468 11.02 20.78 -13.87
N GLU A 469 9.97 20.11 -14.33
CA GLU A 469 9.81 19.72 -15.73
C GLU A 469 9.64 20.95 -16.65
N ARG A 470 8.89 21.97 -16.22
CA ARG A 470 8.80 23.26 -16.93
C ARG A 470 10.15 23.98 -17.00
N GLY A 471 10.90 23.99 -15.90
CA GLY A 471 12.25 24.58 -15.84
C GLY A 471 13.24 23.86 -16.77
N ASN A 472 13.23 22.53 -16.79
CA ASN A 472 14.07 21.72 -17.67
C ASN A 472 13.71 21.93 -19.14
N ARG A 473 12.42 21.98 -19.48
CA ARG A 473 11.98 22.32 -20.85
C ARG A 473 12.43 23.71 -21.27
N ALA A 474 12.23 24.72 -20.43
CA ALA A 474 12.69 26.08 -20.71
C ALA A 474 14.21 26.17 -20.89
N THR A 475 14.97 25.36 -20.14
CA THR A 475 16.44 25.27 -20.27
C THR A 475 16.84 24.56 -21.57
N ALA A 476 16.16 23.48 -21.94
CA ALA A 476 16.38 22.77 -23.19
C ALA A 476 16.01 23.60 -24.42
N ASP A 477 14.93 24.38 -24.35
CA ASP A 477 14.51 25.31 -25.40
C ASP A 477 15.52 26.45 -25.55
N LYS A 478 16.00 27.05 -24.45
CA LYS A 478 17.12 28.01 -24.47
C LYS A 478 18.39 27.42 -25.07
N ALA A 479 18.73 26.17 -24.74
CA ALA A 479 19.91 25.50 -25.29
C ALA A 479 19.77 25.26 -26.82
N LYS A 480 18.56 24.93 -27.30
CA LYS A 480 18.26 24.84 -28.73
C LYS A 480 18.35 26.21 -29.43
N GLU A 481 17.83 27.27 -28.83
CA GLU A 481 17.96 28.63 -29.36
C GLU A 481 19.42 29.06 -29.48
N LEU A 482 20.22 28.84 -28.44
CA LEU A 482 21.67 29.12 -28.44
C LEU A 482 22.42 28.30 -29.50
N SER A 483 22.05 27.01 -29.68
CA SER A 483 22.64 26.16 -30.72
C SER A 483 22.29 26.63 -32.12
N ASN A 484 21.05 27.07 -32.36
CA ASN A 484 20.65 27.64 -33.66
C ASN A 484 21.34 28.98 -33.93
N GLN A 485 21.46 29.87 -32.93
CA GLN A 485 22.22 31.12 -33.07
C GLN A 485 23.70 30.89 -33.39
N ASN A 486 24.31 29.82 -32.88
CA ASN A 486 25.68 29.45 -33.23
C ASN A 486 25.81 28.83 -34.63
N LYS A 487 24.76 28.20 -35.18
CA LYS A 487 24.75 27.74 -36.57
C LYS A 487 24.62 28.91 -37.57
N ASP A 488 23.94 29.98 -37.19
CA ASP A 488 23.79 31.19 -38.03
C ASP A 488 25.03 32.10 -38.00
N ARG A 489 25.98 31.87 -37.09
CA ARG A 489 27.29 32.53 -37.11
C ARG A 489 28.24 31.78 -38.03
N ILE A 490 28.30 32.20 -39.30
CA ILE A 490 29.36 31.81 -40.23
C ILE A 490 30.68 32.38 -39.70
N THR A 491 31.46 31.58 -38.96
CA THR A 491 32.88 31.87 -38.71
C THR A 491 33.64 31.69 -40.01
N LEU A 492 33.86 32.80 -40.73
CA LEU A 492 34.84 32.86 -41.81
C LEU A 492 36.24 32.66 -41.19
N GLN A 493 36.94 31.62 -41.61
CA GLN A 493 38.37 31.46 -41.30
C GLN A 493 39.14 32.67 -41.83
N ALA A 494 39.99 33.26 -40.98
CA ALA A 494 40.80 34.44 -41.26
C ALA A 494 41.96 34.20 -42.26
N GLU A 495 41.78 33.28 -43.23
CA GLU A 495 42.78 32.92 -44.23
C GLU A 495 42.29 33.12 -45.68
N SER A 496 41.10 33.72 -45.86
CA SER A 496 40.51 33.99 -47.18
C SER A 496 40.41 35.47 -47.58
N ALA A 497 41.13 36.36 -46.88
CA ALA A 497 41.37 37.73 -47.35
C ALA A 497 42.63 37.76 -48.24
N VAL A 498 42.57 37.14 -49.42
CA VAL A 498 43.56 37.37 -50.47
C VAL A 498 43.24 38.71 -51.12
N GLN A 499 44.11 39.71 -50.95
CA GLN A 499 44.20 40.83 -51.89
C GLN A 499 45.35 40.56 -52.88
N PRO A 500 45.17 40.93 -54.18
CA PRO A 500 45.98 40.45 -55.28
C PRO A 500 47.21 41.34 -55.56
N LEU A 501 48.06 40.77 -56.43
CA LEU A 501 49.34 41.22 -56.97
C LEU A 501 49.49 42.73 -57.29
N GLN A 502 50.74 43.17 -57.11
CA GLN A 502 51.33 44.46 -57.50
C GLN A 502 51.09 44.86 -58.95
N GLU A 503 50.98 46.17 -59.22
CA GLU A 503 51.50 46.76 -60.46
C GLU A 503 51.92 48.25 -60.30
N LYS A 504 53.20 48.49 -60.63
CA LYS A 504 53.98 49.72 -60.86
C LYS A 504 54.38 50.64 -59.69
#